data_AF-A0A1Q3V157-F1
#
_entry.id   AF-A0A1Q3V157-F1
#
_cell.length_a   1.000
_cell.length_b   1.000
_cell.length_c   1.000
_cell.angle_alpha   90.00
_cell.angle_beta   90.00
_cell.angle_gamma   90.00
#
_symmetry.space_group_name_H-M   'P 1'
#
loop_
_entity.id
_entity.type
_entity.pdbx_description
1 polymer ?
#
loop_
_entity_poly.entity_id
_entity_poly.type
_entity_poly.pdbx_seq_one_letter_code
_entity_poly.pdbx_strand_id
1 'polypeptide(L)'
;MFDRWAFDGNVDKPTFNPSVKITGKQCVIVDGEWTGEWVRDANGNAVDMCCHYFLHAGQIEFCGDCTHSLSGKTVPLPELKPAPGGSGQSQKQEK
;
A
#
# COMPACT_ATOMS: atom_id res chain seq x y z
N MET A 1 20.74 5.48 -15.62
CA MET A 1 20.07 6.44 -14.72
C MET A 1 18.57 6.23 -14.89
N PHE A 2 17.93 5.52 -13.96
CA PHE A 2 16.47 5.38 -13.93
C PHE A 2 15.93 6.41 -12.94
N ASP A 3 15.88 7.68 -13.36
CA ASP A 3 15.48 8.82 -12.51
C ASP A 3 13.98 9.14 -12.55
N ARG A 4 13.14 8.21 -13.02
CA ARG A 4 11.69 8.49 -13.16
C ARG A 4 10.84 7.36 -12.62
N TRP A 5 9.74 7.77 -12.01
CA TRP A 5 8.58 6.92 -11.79
C TRP A 5 8.18 6.26 -13.10
N ALA A 6 7.94 4.95 -13.04
CA ALA A 6 7.51 4.14 -14.14
C ALA A 6 6.27 3.35 -13.75
N PHE A 7 5.36 3.22 -14.71
CA PHE A 7 4.20 2.36 -14.66
C PHE A 7 4.22 1.51 -15.93
N ASP A 8 3.97 0.21 -15.80
CA ASP A 8 3.98 -0.73 -16.93
C ASP A 8 2.73 -0.63 -17.84
N GLY A 9 1.76 0.20 -17.47
CA GLY A 9 0.51 0.39 -18.23
C GLY A 9 -0.57 -0.63 -17.87
N ASN A 10 -0.27 -1.64 -17.05
CA ASN A 10 -1.21 -2.71 -16.73
C ASN A 10 -2.11 -2.29 -15.56
N VAL A 11 -3.38 -1.98 -15.85
CA VAL A 11 -4.33 -1.56 -14.81
C VAL A 11 -4.88 -2.73 -13.99
N ASP A 12 -4.87 -3.95 -14.53
CA ASP A 12 -5.38 -5.14 -13.84
C ASP A 12 -4.31 -5.73 -12.90
N LYS A 13 -3.04 -5.69 -13.31
CA LYS A 13 -1.89 -6.23 -12.58
C LYS A 13 -0.71 -5.26 -12.63
N PRO A 14 -0.82 -4.11 -11.96
CA PRO A 14 0.12 -3.02 -12.12
C PRO A 14 1.51 -3.36 -11.60
N THR A 15 2.50 -2.75 -12.24
CA THR A 15 3.87 -2.63 -11.74
C THR A 15 4.25 -1.16 -11.66
N PHE A 16 4.74 -0.72 -10.50
CA PHE A 16 5.34 0.60 -10.31
C PHE A 16 6.80 0.48 -9.90
N ASN A 17 7.63 1.38 -10.43
CA ASN A 17 8.99 1.61 -9.96
C ASN A 17 9.23 3.10 -9.73
N PRO A 18 9.98 3.50 -8.69
CA PRO A 18 10.64 2.67 -7.67
C PRO A 18 9.65 2.13 -6.61
N SER A 19 10.16 1.73 -5.44
CA SER A 19 9.32 1.40 -4.27
C SER A 19 8.56 2.62 -3.75
N VAL A 20 7.47 2.35 -3.03
CA VAL A 20 6.71 3.34 -2.27
C VAL A 20 7.13 3.24 -0.81
N LYS A 21 7.53 4.37 -0.21
CA LYS A 21 7.82 4.48 1.22
C LYS A 21 6.90 5.51 1.87
N ILE A 22 6.21 5.09 2.92
CA ILE A 22 5.28 5.88 3.73
C ILE A 22 5.80 5.85 5.16
N THR A 23 5.96 7.03 5.75
CA THR A 23 6.40 7.18 7.14
C THR A 23 5.43 8.09 7.89
N GLY A 24 5.22 7.82 9.17
CA GLY A 24 4.34 8.61 10.02
C GLY A 24 4.32 8.10 11.46
N LYS A 25 3.19 8.27 12.13
CA LYS A 25 2.94 7.73 13.48
C LYS A 25 1.83 6.68 13.42
N GLN A 26 1.87 5.69 14.32
CA GLN A 26 0.83 4.67 14.41
C GLN A 26 -0.44 5.26 15.03
N CYS A 27 -1.56 5.17 14.31
CA CYS A 27 -2.88 5.62 14.76
C CYS A 27 -3.60 4.55 15.60
N VAL A 28 -4.43 4.98 16.55
CA VAL A 28 -5.43 4.09 17.16
C VAL A 28 -6.66 4.05 16.25
N ILE A 29 -6.90 2.90 15.63
CA ILE A 29 -8.03 2.65 14.74
C ILE A 29 -9.05 1.76 15.45
N VAL A 30 -10.32 2.17 15.47
CA VAL A 30 -11.45 1.39 16.00
C VAL A 30 -12.50 1.29 14.89
N ASP A 31 -12.97 0.08 14.61
CA ASP A 31 -13.96 -0.20 13.54
C ASP A 31 -13.59 0.39 12.16
N GLY A 32 -12.28 0.46 11.88
CA GLY A 32 -11.75 0.99 10.61
C GLY A 32 -11.60 2.51 10.56
N GLU A 33 -11.96 3.23 11.62
CA GLU A 33 -11.86 4.69 11.70
C GLU A 33 -10.76 5.14 12.65
N TRP A 34 -10.07 6.22 12.27
CA TRP A 34 -9.11 6.84 13.16
C TRP A 34 -9.81 7.61 14.26
N THR A 35 -9.46 7.29 15.51
CA THR A 35 -10.03 7.90 16.71
C THR A 35 -9.54 9.32 17.01
N GLY A 36 -8.53 9.81 16.29
CA GLY A 36 -7.79 11.04 16.62
C GLY A 36 -6.59 10.82 17.55
N GLU A 37 -6.45 9.60 18.10
CA GLU A 37 -5.37 9.24 19.01
C GLU A 37 -4.22 8.50 18.30
N TRP A 38 -3.02 8.60 18.90
CA TRP A 38 -1.82 7.90 18.46
C TRP A 38 -1.46 6.77 19.44
N VAL A 39 -0.96 5.65 18.92
CA VAL A 39 -0.39 4.57 19.74
C VAL A 39 0.84 5.12 20.48
N ARG A 40 0.92 4.84 21.78
CA ARG A 40 2.00 5.33 22.65
C ARG A 40 2.91 4.20 23.13
N ASP A 41 4.20 4.48 23.24
CA ASP A 41 5.18 3.60 23.90
C ASP A 41 5.07 3.70 25.44
N ALA A 42 5.90 2.92 26.15
CA ALA A 42 5.95 2.92 27.62
C ALA A 42 6.32 4.29 28.24
N ASN A 43 6.91 5.19 27.46
CA ASN A 43 7.32 6.52 27.89
C ASN A 43 6.29 7.60 27.50
N GLY A 44 5.20 7.23 26.82
CA GLY A 44 4.16 8.15 26.36
C GLY A 44 4.44 8.79 24.98
N ASN A 45 5.48 8.39 24.26
CA ASN A 45 5.79 8.92 22.93
C ASN A 45 4.94 8.25 21.85
N ALA A 46 4.55 9.00 20.81
CA ALA A 46 3.86 8.40 19.66
C ALA A 46 4.80 7.48 18.88
N VAL A 47 4.37 6.23 18.68
CA VAL A 47 5.16 5.18 18.00
C VAL A 47 5.26 5.47 16.51
N ASP A 48 6.46 5.30 15.95
CA ASP A 48 6.71 5.49 14.52
C ASP A 48 6.06 4.39 13.67
N MET A 49 5.55 4.81 12.51
CA MET A 49 5.03 3.91 11.48
C MET A 49 5.89 4.02 10.22
N CYS A 50 6.29 2.88 9.68
CA CYS A 50 6.91 2.78 8.38
C CYS A 50 6.21 1.67 7.59
N CYS A 51 5.79 2.00 6.37
CA CYS A 51 5.37 1.06 5.35
C CYS A 51 6.24 1.30 4.12
N HIS A 52 6.87 0.26 3.60
CA HIS A 52 7.76 0.33 2.47
C HIS A 52 7.51 -0.90 1.61
N TYR A 53 7.15 -0.70 0.34
CA TYR A 53 6.77 -1.80 -0.52
C TYR A 53 7.09 -1.55 -1.98
N PHE A 54 7.21 -2.63 -2.75
CA PHE A 54 7.15 -2.63 -4.20
C PHE A 54 5.77 -3.12 -4.65
N LEU A 55 5.33 -2.65 -5.82
CA LEU A 55 4.15 -3.19 -6.48
C LEU A 55 4.59 -3.77 -7.82
N HIS A 56 4.50 -5.09 -7.96
CA HIS A 56 4.87 -5.80 -9.18
C HIS A 56 3.75 -6.79 -9.55
N ALA A 57 3.30 -6.75 -10.81
CA ALA A 57 2.30 -7.69 -11.34
C ALA A 57 1.05 -7.86 -10.44
N GLY A 58 0.57 -6.78 -9.82
CA GLY A 58 -0.59 -6.80 -8.93
C GLY A 58 -0.33 -7.46 -7.56
N GLN A 59 0.93 -7.61 -7.15
CA GLN A 59 1.33 -8.07 -5.81
C GLN A 59 2.05 -6.94 -5.07
N ILE A 60 1.66 -6.72 -3.82
CA ILE A 60 2.37 -5.82 -2.90
C ILE A 60 3.44 -6.64 -2.20
N GLU A 61 4.70 -6.30 -2.43
CA GLU A 61 5.87 -6.89 -1.75
C GLU A 61 6.34 -5.94 -0.66
N PHE A 62 5.97 -6.22 0.61
CA PHE A 62 6.40 -5.41 1.73
C PHE A 62 7.86 -5.70 2.10
N CYS A 63 8.66 -4.63 2.20
CA CYS A 63 10.03 -4.69 2.65
C CYS A 63 10.14 -5.07 4.14
N GLY A 64 11.30 -5.57 4.56
CA GLY A 64 11.55 -5.97 5.95
C GLY A 64 11.65 -4.80 6.95
N ASP A 65 11.80 -3.57 6.47
CA ASP A 65 11.84 -2.34 7.28
C ASP A 65 10.45 -1.76 7.58
N CYS A 66 9.38 -2.47 7.23
CA CYS A 66 8.01 -2.14 7.64
C CYS A 66 7.80 -2.41 9.14
N THR A 67 7.01 -1.56 9.81
CA THR A 67 6.67 -1.72 11.24
C THR A 67 5.30 -2.34 11.48
N HIS A 68 4.56 -2.69 10.43
CA HIS A 68 3.25 -3.36 10.52
C HIS A 68 3.39 -4.88 10.34
N SER A 69 2.31 -5.62 10.65
CA SER A 69 2.26 -7.09 10.70
C SER A 69 2.48 -7.81 9.36
N LEU A 70 2.56 -7.06 8.26
CA LEU A 70 2.83 -7.58 6.92
C LEU A 70 4.28 -7.37 6.48
N SER A 71 5.17 -6.90 7.37
CA SER A 71 6.60 -6.76 7.08
C SER A 71 7.20 -8.05 6.53
N GLY A 72 7.95 -7.92 5.42
CA GLY A 72 8.56 -9.03 4.70
C GLY A 72 7.59 -9.99 3.99
N LYS A 73 6.30 -9.66 3.90
CA LYS A 73 5.29 -10.50 3.24
C LYS A 73 4.92 -9.95 1.87
N THR A 74 4.53 -10.87 0.98
CA THR A 74 3.90 -10.54 -0.30
C THR A 74 2.41 -10.84 -0.20
N VAL A 75 1.57 -9.88 -0.58
CA VAL A 75 0.10 -10.03 -0.59
C VAL A 75 -0.48 -9.58 -1.93
N PRO A 76 -1.57 -10.20 -2.41
CA PRO A 76 -2.25 -9.72 -3.61
C PRO A 76 -2.85 -8.33 -3.38
N LEU A 77 -2.87 -7.51 -4.44
CA LEU A 77 -3.62 -6.26 -4.43
C LEU A 77 -5.11 -6.57 -4.18
N PRO A 78 -5.79 -5.83 -3.29
CA PRO A 78 -7.22 -6.03 -3.09
C PRO A 78 -8.00 -5.68 -4.35
N GLU A 79 -9.09 -6.41 -4.60
CA GLU A 79 -10.04 -6.08 -5.65
C GLU A 79 -10.59 -4.66 -5.45
N LEU A 80 -10.50 -3.85 -6.50
CA LEU A 80 -11.09 -2.52 -6.47
C LEU A 80 -12.61 -2.66 -6.44
N LYS A 81 -13.26 -1.97 -5.49
CA LYS A 81 -14.71 -1.83 -5.55
C LYS A 81 -15.06 -1.11 -6.87
N PRO A 82 -16.02 -1.61 -7.65
CA PRO A 82 -16.47 -0.90 -8.83
C PRO A 82 -16.95 0.50 -8.41
N ALA A 83 -16.61 1.52 -9.19
CA ALA A 83 -17.14 2.86 -8.96
C ALA A 83 -18.68 2.80 -8.95
N PRO A 84 -19.37 3.58 -8.10
CA PRO A 84 -20.82 3.62 -8.11
C PRO A 84 -21.32 4.00 -9.52
N GLY A 85 -21.93 3.04 -10.22
CA GLY A 85 -22.42 3.18 -11.60
C GLY A 85 -21.53 2.62 -12.72
N GLY A 86 -20.33 2.11 -12.42
CA GLY A 86 -19.46 1.47 -13.41
C GLY A 86 -19.71 -0.04 -13.47
N SER A 87 -20.27 -0.55 -14.57
CA SER A 87 -20.24 -1.98 -14.86
C SER A 87 -18.77 -2.40 -14.95
N GLY A 88 -18.32 -3.24 -14.02
CA GLY A 88 -16.99 -3.84 -14.05
C GLY A 88 -16.81 -4.59 -15.37
N GLN A 89 -16.09 -3.98 -16.30
CA GLN A 89 -15.55 -4.66 -17.46
C GLN A 89 -14.07 -4.30 -17.51
N SER A 90 -13.23 -5.26 -17.13
CA SER A 90 -11.82 -5.29 -17.49
C SER A 90 -11.76 -5.16 -19.01
N GLN A 91 -11.43 -3.96 -19.50
CA GLN A 91 -11.07 -3.79 -20.89
C GLN A 91 -9.67 -4.39 -21.02
N LYS A 92 -9.60 -5.62 -21.53
CA LYS A 92 -8.35 -6.18 -22.06
C LYS A 92 -7.82 -5.22 -23.11
N GLN A 93 -6.80 -4.44 -22.77
CA GLN A 93 -5.99 -3.77 -23.77
C GLN A 93 -5.00 -4.80 -24.33
N GLU A 94 -5.41 -5.43 -25.42
CA GLU A 94 -4.49 -6.10 -26.35
C GLU A 94 -3.59 -5.04 -27.02
N LYS A 95 -2.30 -5.34 -27.10
CA LYS A 95 -1.39 -4.73 -28.05
C LYS A 95 -0.64 -5.82 -28.80
#